data_AF-A0A7S2ENG5-F1
#
_entry.id   AF-A0A7S2ENG5-F1
#
_cell.length_a   1.000
_cell.length_b   1.000
_cell.length_c   1.000
_cell.angle_alpha   90.00
_cell.angle_beta   90.00
_cell.angle_gamma   90.00
#
_symmetry.space_group_name_H-M   'P 1'
#
loop_
_entity.id
_entity.type
_entity.pdbx_description
1 polymer ?
#
loop_
_entity_poly.entity_id
_entity_poly.type
_entity_poly.pdbx_seq_one_letter_code
_entity_poly.pdbx_strand_id
1 'polypeptide(L)'
;SDGHQPNVPTLSPFTFMPRTLPGLGRTLLRASHRRRATTLRLGNSAAAAAAADVAPRSRTTATKALPSLRALTPATSTRRRPLLSPTKPTTMTEITYDLLSLQNADTSNAIIDKFSTSTEFASLSKREGDAILKRDQEDAEKLQKGIDYAKDKGVIDPEFVPEEYIAIDVLGKTPDEVSDVILSRVEEESRSGGGGGGSVVVLCGLSGTGKGTTVSRLKEKLEGDGSGRAVVTWSNGNVFRSVTLLAATWCEQQDDIEAFDAERALTKENIASFVSMLEFGKFKEGENDDGSYDTRINGLGLDLLVSEVQNTELKSPKVSANIPTVAEVTQGEVILFAADAVRRMGEDGVVVLLEGREQTVNYVRTPLRFVLTLSDPSLIGKRRAAQRVMAAAMEDVGAGSS
;
A
#
# COMPACT_ATOMS: atom_id res chain seq x y z
N SER A 1 34.10 -2.65 38.46
CA SER A 1 33.68 -1.25 38.72
C SER A 1 32.90 -0.81 37.51
N ASP A 2 31.59 -0.97 37.62
CA ASP A 2 30.64 -0.73 36.54
C ASP A 2 30.59 0.73 36.12
N GLY A 3 30.52 0.95 34.80
CA GLY A 3 30.31 2.25 34.18
C GLY A 3 29.26 2.14 33.10
N HIS A 4 28.00 1.98 33.53
CA HIS A 4 26.81 2.06 32.70
C HIS A 4 26.65 3.51 32.19
N GLN A 5 26.65 3.73 30.88
CA GLN A 5 26.13 4.95 30.27
C GLN A 5 24.79 4.65 29.58
N PRO A 6 23.74 5.47 29.77
CA PRO A 6 22.42 5.21 29.23
C PRO A 6 22.33 5.52 27.73
N ASN A 7 21.62 4.64 27.02
CA ASN A 7 21.17 4.83 25.64
C ASN A 7 20.25 6.05 25.55
N VAL A 8 20.63 7.01 24.70
CA VAL A 8 19.79 8.13 24.28
C VAL A 8 18.97 7.68 23.05
N PRO A 9 17.63 7.71 23.08
CA PRO A 9 16.82 7.39 21.91
C PRO A 9 16.92 8.51 20.86
N THR A 10 17.23 8.12 19.63
CA THR A 10 17.24 8.97 18.44
C THR A 10 15.81 9.42 18.10
N LEU A 11 15.55 10.70 18.28
CA LEU A 11 14.32 11.37 17.89
C LEU A 11 14.14 11.35 16.36
N SER A 12 12.96 10.95 15.89
CA SER A 12 12.52 11.15 14.51
C SER A 12 12.16 12.64 14.31
N PRO A 13 12.62 13.31 13.23
CA PRO A 13 12.27 14.70 13.02
C PRO A 13 10.81 14.82 12.56
N PHE A 14 10.10 15.68 13.28
CA PHE A 14 8.70 16.04 13.11
C PHE A 14 8.44 16.82 11.82
N THR A 15 7.29 16.54 11.20
CA THR A 15 6.62 17.42 10.26
C THR A 15 6.09 18.65 10.99
N PHE A 16 6.58 19.84 10.65
CA PHE A 16 6.11 21.11 11.18
C PHE A 16 4.99 21.67 10.28
N MET A 17 3.82 21.93 10.84
CA MET A 17 2.74 22.74 10.25
C MET A 17 2.19 23.68 11.34
N PRO A 18 1.83 24.93 11.02
CA PRO A 18 1.58 25.97 12.00
C PRO A 18 0.22 25.80 12.70
N ARG A 19 0.24 25.90 14.04
CA ARG A 19 -0.94 26.00 14.89
C ARG A 19 -1.59 27.37 14.75
N THR A 20 -2.86 27.42 14.41
CA THR A 20 -3.78 28.50 14.82
C THR A 20 -4.77 27.90 15.82
N LEU A 21 -4.87 28.52 17.01
CA LEU A 21 -5.83 28.13 18.06
C LEU A 21 -7.09 29.01 18.00
N PRO A 22 -8.23 28.51 18.50
CA PRO A 22 -9.56 29.04 18.21
C PRO A 22 -10.06 30.05 19.24
N GLY A 23 -10.96 30.93 18.78
CA GLY A 23 -11.74 31.82 19.62
C GLY A 23 -12.93 31.11 20.27
N LEU A 24 -13.08 31.34 21.58
CA LEU A 24 -14.22 30.93 22.41
C LEU A 24 -15.54 31.53 21.94
N GLY A 25 -16.59 30.70 21.94
CA GLY A 25 -17.99 31.15 21.86
C GLY A 25 -18.93 30.14 22.54
N ARG A 26 -19.15 30.32 23.84
CA ARG A 26 -20.20 29.63 24.61
C ARG A 26 -21.59 30.03 24.11
N THR A 27 -22.47 29.07 23.83
CA THR A 27 -23.91 29.27 24.07
C THR A 27 -24.54 27.99 24.61
N LEU A 28 -25.12 28.11 25.80
CA LEU A 28 -26.02 27.16 26.44
C LEU A 28 -27.33 27.05 25.64
N LEU A 29 -27.87 25.85 25.45
CA LEU A 29 -29.32 25.67 25.58
C LEU A 29 -29.66 24.22 26.02
N ARG A 30 -30.40 24.15 27.12
CA ARG A 30 -31.11 22.97 27.64
C ARG A 30 -32.36 22.71 26.79
N ALA A 31 -32.70 21.44 26.58
CA ALA A 31 -34.08 20.86 26.58
C ALA A 31 -34.00 19.40 26.10
N SER A 32 -34.04 18.41 26.98
CA SER A 32 -35.22 17.75 27.55
C SER A 32 -35.69 16.52 26.77
N HIS A 33 -35.69 15.40 27.49
CA HIS A 33 -36.28 14.08 27.24
C HIS A 33 -37.36 13.96 26.15
N ARG A 34 -37.23 12.91 25.33
CA ARG A 34 -38.31 11.95 25.10
C ARG A 34 -37.78 10.56 24.78
N ARG A 35 -38.01 9.64 25.71
CA ARG A 35 -37.92 8.19 25.51
C ARG A 35 -39.03 7.76 24.55
N ARG A 36 -38.71 6.97 23.54
CA ARG A 36 -39.61 5.92 23.02
C ARG A 36 -38.78 4.68 22.71
N ALA A 37 -38.94 3.69 23.59
CA ALA A 37 -38.63 2.31 23.31
C ALA A 37 -39.56 1.81 22.19
N THR A 38 -39.01 1.13 21.20
CA THR A 38 -39.80 0.24 20.35
C THR A 38 -39.04 -1.06 20.25
N THR A 39 -39.47 -1.98 21.11
CA THR A 39 -39.15 -3.40 21.10
C THR A 39 -39.66 -3.97 19.78
N LEU A 40 -38.79 -4.56 18.96
CA LEU A 40 -39.21 -5.43 17.87
C LEU A 40 -38.40 -6.71 17.86
N ARG A 41 -39.19 -7.78 17.74
CA ARG A 41 -38.94 -9.17 18.09
C ARG A 41 -37.82 -9.83 17.29
N LEU A 42 -37.12 -10.70 18.02
CA LEU A 42 -36.47 -11.92 17.55
C LEU A 42 -37.33 -12.66 16.51
N GLY A 43 -36.69 -12.97 15.37
CA GLY A 43 -37.17 -13.93 14.38
C GLY A 43 -36.00 -14.78 13.92
N ASN A 44 -35.76 -15.89 14.63
CA ASN A 44 -34.96 -17.00 14.14
C ASN A 44 -35.61 -17.57 12.89
N SER A 45 -34.84 -17.77 11.82
CA SER A 45 -35.12 -18.83 10.86
C SER A 45 -33.82 -19.35 10.28
N ALA A 46 -33.38 -20.48 10.84
CA ALA A 46 -32.51 -21.41 10.15
C ALA A 46 -33.27 -21.98 8.94
N ALA A 47 -32.63 -21.99 7.76
CA ALA A 47 -33.06 -22.82 6.65
C ALA A 47 -31.84 -23.51 6.07
N ALA A 48 -31.93 -24.83 6.12
CA ALA A 48 -30.92 -25.80 5.77
C ALA A 48 -30.68 -25.89 4.25
N ALA A 49 -29.45 -26.29 3.95
CA ALA A 49 -29.01 -27.17 2.86
C ALA A 49 -30.07 -27.66 1.85
N ALA A 50 -29.77 -27.43 0.57
CA ALA A 50 -30.15 -28.33 -0.50
C ALA A 50 -28.94 -28.50 -1.44
N ALA A 51 -28.23 -29.60 -1.24
CA ALA A 51 -27.29 -30.15 -2.20
C ALA A 51 -28.08 -30.76 -3.36
N ALA A 52 -27.70 -30.44 -4.60
CA ALA A 52 -28.13 -31.16 -5.78
C ALA A 52 -26.89 -31.74 -6.48
N ASP A 53 -26.80 -33.04 -6.30
CA ASP A 53 -25.92 -34.04 -6.90
C ASP A 53 -26.09 -34.09 -8.42
N VAL A 54 -25.00 -33.88 -9.18
CA VAL A 54 -24.88 -34.34 -10.57
C VAL A 54 -23.45 -34.86 -10.77
N ALA A 55 -23.29 -36.16 -10.51
CA ALA A 55 -22.15 -36.96 -10.93
C ALA A 55 -22.31 -37.44 -12.41
N PRO A 56 -21.35 -38.17 -13.01
CA PRO A 56 -20.56 -37.65 -14.11
C PRO A 56 -20.77 -38.41 -15.44
N ARG A 57 -20.48 -37.77 -16.57
CA ARG A 57 -20.30 -38.48 -17.86
C ARG A 57 -18.83 -38.51 -18.24
N SER A 58 -18.28 -39.71 -18.20
CA SER A 58 -16.94 -40.07 -18.66
C SER A 58 -16.95 -40.58 -20.11
N ARG A 59 -15.74 -40.56 -20.69
CA ARG A 59 -15.25 -41.20 -21.92
C ARG A 59 -15.50 -40.46 -23.24
N THR A 60 -14.42 -39.99 -23.86
CA THR A 60 -13.63 -40.87 -24.76
C THR A 60 -12.27 -40.27 -25.12
N THR A 61 -11.29 -41.16 -25.14
CA THR A 61 -9.90 -41.05 -25.58
C THR A 61 -9.78 -40.87 -27.08
N ALA A 62 -8.89 -39.98 -27.54
CA ALA A 62 -8.28 -40.08 -28.86
C ALA A 62 -6.85 -39.52 -28.85
N THR A 63 -5.91 -40.43 -28.65
CA THR A 63 -4.50 -40.33 -29.04
C THR A 63 -4.37 -40.07 -30.54
N LYS A 64 -3.56 -39.10 -30.94
CA LYS A 64 -2.95 -39.11 -32.28
C LYS A 64 -1.53 -38.57 -32.24
N ALA A 65 -0.66 -39.38 -32.84
CA ALA A 65 0.78 -39.32 -32.81
C ALA A 65 1.37 -38.23 -33.71
N LEU A 66 2.62 -37.88 -33.36
CA LEU A 66 3.62 -37.16 -34.15
C LEU A 66 3.79 -37.70 -35.58
N PRO A 67 4.34 -36.85 -36.47
CA PRO A 67 5.48 -37.27 -37.28
C PRO A 67 6.71 -36.39 -37.04
N SER A 68 7.85 -37.07 -37.01
CA SER A 68 9.21 -36.57 -36.88
C SER A 68 9.84 -36.28 -38.25
N LEU A 69 10.96 -35.55 -38.20
CA LEU A 69 12.04 -35.36 -39.18
C LEU A 69 11.86 -34.28 -40.27
N ARG A 70 12.60 -33.17 -40.08
CA ARG A 70 13.77 -32.89 -40.94
C ARG A 70 14.75 -31.92 -40.29
N ALA A 71 16.00 -32.36 -40.25
CA ALA A 71 17.18 -31.61 -39.84
C ALA A 71 17.61 -30.63 -40.94
N LEU A 72 17.93 -29.39 -40.56
CA LEU A 72 18.82 -28.48 -41.30
C LEU A 72 19.53 -27.55 -40.29
N THR A 73 20.84 -27.66 -40.24
CA THR A 73 21.79 -26.62 -39.79
C THR A 73 22.84 -26.47 -40.91
N PRO A 74 23.71 -25.45 -40.93
CA PRO A 74 23.59 -24.09 -40.37
C PRO A 74 23.83 -23.01 -41.46
N ALA A 75 23.20 -21.83 -41.33
CA ALA A 75 23.58 -20.66 -42.12
C ALA A 75 24.30 -19.64 -41.23
N THR A 76 25.55 -19.40 -41.60
CA THR A 76 26.48 -18.38 -41.10
C THR A 76 25.85 -16.98 -41.18
N SER A 77 25.79 -16.25 -40.06
CA SER A 77 25.43 -14.83 -40.05
C SER A 77 26.31 -14.05 -39.08
N THR A 78 27.35 -13.45 -39.67
CA THR A 78 27.92 -12.12 -39.37
C THR A 78 27.73 -11.54 -37.96
N ARG A 79 28.86 -11.55 -37.24
CA ARG A 79 29.18 -10.79 -36.03
C ARG A 79 28.91 -9.29 -36.24
N ARG A 80 27.77 -8.79 -35.76
CA ARG A 80 27.53 -7.33 -35.63
C ARG A 80 28.25 -6.82 -34.39
N ARG A 81 29.15 -5.85 -34.57
CA ARG A 81 29.70 -5.02 -33.49
C ARG A 81 28.55 -4.34 -32.75
N PRO A 82 28.58 -4.23 -31.41
CA PRO A 82 27.66 -3.34 -30.71
C PRO A 82 28.00 -1.90 -31.09
N LEU A 83 27.03 -1.20 -31.66
CA LEU A 83 27.03 0.25 -31.77
C LEU A 83 26.99 0.80 -30.35
N LEU A 84 28.08 1.46 -29.94
CA LEU A 84 28.11 2.31 -28.75
C LEU A 84 26.99 3.35 -28.91
N SER A 85 26.02 3.32 -27.99
CA SER A 85 25.02 4.36 -27.86
C SER A 85 25.70 5.69 -27.50
N PRO A 86 25.22 6.83 -28.02
CA PRO A 86 25.76 8.13 -27.67
C PRO A 86 25.45 8.41 -26.20
N THR A 87 26.49 8.56 -25.39
CA THR A 87 26.40 9.06 -24.01
C THR A 87 25.82 10.47 -24.04
N LYS A 88 24.66 10.65 -23.39
CA LYS A 88 24.02 11.95 -23.18
C LYS A 88 25.05 12.91 -22.52
N PRO A 89 25.22 14.15 -23.00
CA PRO A 89 26.16 15.09 -22.40
C PRO A 89 25.71 15.42 -20.98
N THR A 90 26.57 15.13 -20.00
CA THR A 90 26.36 15.42 -18.58
C THR A 90 26.53 16.92 -18.34
N THR A 91 25.50 17.70 -18.57
CA THR A 91 25.43 19.06 -18.02
C THR A 91 25.36 18.93 -16.49
N MET A 92 26.37 19.43 -15.78
CA MET A 92 26.35 19.47 -14.32
C MET A 92 25.20 20.38 -13.87
N THR A 93 24.07 19.77 -13.50
CA THR A 93 22.92 20.49 -12.95
C THR A 93 23.34 21.17 -11.65
N GLU A 94 23.27 22.50 -11.63
CA GLU A 94 23.47 23.28 -10.42
C GLU A 94 22.27 23.04 -9.49
N ILE A 95 22.54 22.69 -8.23
CA ILE A 95 21.49 22.44 -7.24
C ILE A 95 21.09 23.79 -6.64
N THR A 96 19.91 24.28 -7.00
CA THR A 96 19.34 25.53 -6.50
C THR A 96 18.37 25.31 -5.35
N TYR A 97 18.06 26.37 -4.60
CA TYR A 97 17.03 26.33 -3.56
C TYR A 97 15.65 25.93 -4.12
N ASP A 98 15.28 26.48 -5.28
CA ASP A 98 14.01 26.15 -5.93
C ASP A 98 13.93 24.65 -6.26
N LEU A 99 15.04 24.07 -6.78
CA LEU A 99 15.11 22.64 -7.05
C LEU A 99 15.03 21.79 -5.79
N LEU A 100 15.70 22.20 -4.70
CA LEU A 100 15.63 21.50 -3.40
C LEU A 100 14.22 21.56 -2.80
N SER A 101 13.54 22.68 -2.97
CA SER A 101 12.18 22.91 -2.46
C SER A 101 11.14 22.01 -3.11
N LEU A 102 11.38 21.50 -4.33
CA LEU A 102 10.48 20.55 -4.98
C LEU A 102 10.42 19.19 -4.26
N GLN A 103 11.48 18.78 -3.58
CA GLN A 103 11.61 17.49 -2.86
C GLN A 103 11.08 16.27 -3.64
N ASN A 104 11.30 16.24 -4.97
CA ASN A 104 10.72 15.25 -5.86
C ASN A 104 11.80 14.36 -6.53
N ALA A 105 11.39 13.57 -7.53
CA ALA A 105 12.28 12.70 -8.27
C ALA A 105 13.38 13.46 -9.03
N ASP A 106 13.08 14.64 -9.57
CA ASP A 106 14.03 15.47 -10.30
C ASP A 106 15.12 16.01 -9.36
N THR A 107 14.73 16.49 -8.17
CA THR A 107 15.66 16.89 -7.11
C THR A 107 16.59 15.74 -6.73
N SER A 108 16.02 14.54 -6.53
CA SER A 108 16.79 13.35 -6.16
C SER A 108 17.80 12.97 -7.25
N ASN A 109 17.39 12.99 -8.52
CA ASN A 109 18.27 12.68 -9.64
C ASN A 109 19.41 13.70 -9.77
N ALA A 110 19.12 15.00 -9.62
CA ALA A 110 20.14 16.05 -9.66
C ALA A 110 21.19 15.89 -8.55
N ILE A 111 20.76 15.52 -7.34
CA ILE A 111 21.68 15.22 -6.22
C ILE A 111 22.54 13.98 -6.53
N ILE A 112 21.93 12.90 -7.04
CA ILE A 112 22.65 11.68 -7.40
C ILE A 112 23.72 11.98 -8.46
N ASP A 113 23.39 12.75 -9.49
CA ASP A 113 24.32 13.11 -10.55
C ASP A 113 25.46 13.99 -10.00
N LYS A 114 25.11 15.00 -9.18
CA LYS A 114 26.08 15.92 -8.57
C LYS A 114 27.10 15.21 -7.68
N PHE A 115 26.65 14.21 -6.91
CA PHE A 115 27.49 13.47 -5.96
C PHE A 115 27.89 12.08 -6.47
N SER A 116 27.77 11.83 -7.78
CA SER A 116 28.05 10.53 -8.41
C SER A 116 29.49 10.02 -8.17
N THR A 117 30.44 10.93 -7.94
CA THR A 117 31.86 10.62 -7.66
C THR A 117 32.25 10.74 -6.18
N SER A 118 31.33 11.13 -5.28
CA SER A 118 31.64 11.30 -3.85
C SER A 118 31.68 9.96 -3.13
N THR A 119 32.76 9.72 -2.39
CA THR A 119 32.96 8.54 -1.52
C THR A 119 32.01 8.53 -0.33
N GLU A 120 31.70 9.71 0.20
CA GLU A 120 30.78 9.92 1.32
C GLU A 120 29.34 9.61 0.89
N PHE A 121 28.93 10.13 -0.27
CA PHE A 121 27.61 9.86 -0.84
C PHE A 121 27.46 8.38 -1.21
N ALA A 122 28.50 7.74 -1.76
CA ALA A 122 28.50 6.31 -2.02
C ALA A 122 28.33 5.49 -0.74
N SER A 123 29.04 5.87 0.34
CA SER A 123 28.95 5.21 1.65
C SER A 123 27.57 5.38 2.29
N LEU A 124 27.00 6.58 2.24
CA LEU A 124 25.64 6.87 2.71
C LEU A 124 24.60 6.07 1.90
N SER A 125 24.72 6.09 0.56
CA SER A 125 23.85 5.36 -0.35
C SER A 125 23.84 3.87 -0.03
N LYS A 126 25.02 3.26 0.16
CA LYS A 126 25.13 1.86 0.53
C LYS A 126 24.44 1.57 1.85
N ARG A 127 24.71 2.36 2.90
CA ARG A 127 24.12 2.18 4.23
C ARG A 127 22.59 2.26 4.20
N GLU A 128 22.04 3.27 3.52
CA GLU A 128 20.59 3.43 3.39
C GLU A 128 19.97 2.30 2.55
N GLY A 129 20.64 1.88 1.47
CA GLY A 129 20.22 0.75 0.63
C GLY A 129 20.16 -0.56 1.41
N ASP A 130 21.25 -0.91 2.11
CA ASP A 130 21.34 -2.12 2.93
C ASP A 130 20.27 -2.13 4.04
N ALA A 131 20.05 -0.98 4.69
CA ALA A 131 19.02 -0.84 5.73
C ALA A 131 17.60 -1.03 5.17
N ILE A 132 17.30 -0.48 3.99
CA ILE A 132 15.99 -0.65 3.33
C ILE A 132 15.78 -2.10 2.93
N LEU A 133 16.77 -2.74 2.29
CA LEU A 133 16.67 -4.13 1.85
C LEU A 133 16.48 -5.08 3.04
N LYS A 134 17.25 -4.87 4.12
CA LYS A 134 17.11 -5.65 5.35
C LYS A 134 15.71 -5.51 5.94
N ARG A 135 15.21 -4.28 6.10
CA ARG A 135 13.85 -4.03 6.62
C ARG A 135 12.79 -4.65 5.73
N ASP A 136 12.92 -4.52 4.42
CA ASP A 136 11.96 -5.09 3.47
C ASP A 136 11.94 -6.62 3.51
N GLN A 137 13.10 -7.26 3.71
CA GLN A 137 13.20 -8.70 3.92
C GLN A 137 12.56 -9.13 5.24
N GLU A 138 12.86 -8.44 6.35
CA GLU A 138 12.27 -8.70 7.66
C GLU A 138 10.75 -8.54 7.65
N ASP A 139 10.24 -7.49 6.99
CA ASP A 139 8.81 -7.28 6.77
C ASP A 139 8.21 -8.44 5.95
N ALA A 140 8.84 -8.81 4.83
CA ALA A 140 8.37 -9.89 3.97
C ALA A 140 8.24 -11.23 4.71
N GLU A 141 9.22 -11.57 5.55
CA GLU A 141 9.19 -12.78 6.38
C GLU A 141 8.07 -12.76 7.41
N LYS A 142 7.84 -11.63 8.08
CA LYS A 142 6.74 -11.48 9.05
C LYS A 142 5.36 -11.55 8.38
N LEU A 143 5.21 -10.89 7.24
CA LEU A 143 3.98 -10.94 6.46
C LEU A 143 3.68 -12.38 6.00
N GLN A 144 4.70 -13.10 5.53
CA GLN A 144 4.55 -14.50 5.12
C GLN A 144 4.14 -15.39 6.28
N LYS A 145 4.78 -15.25 7.45
CA LYS A 145 4.38 -16.00 8.66
C LYS A 145 2.92 -15.76 9.04
N GLY A 146 2.47 -14.51 9.01
CA GLY A 146 1.07 -14.19 9.31
C GLY A 146 0.09 -14.76 8.29
N ILE A 147 0.49 -14.85 7.01
CA ILE A 147 -0.28 -15.52 5.96
C ILE A 147 -0.36 -17.03 6.21
N ASP A 148 0.76 -17.67 6.50
CA ASP A 148 0.81 -19.11 6.78
C ASP A 148 -0.09 -19.45 7.97
N TYR A 149 -0.02 -18.63 9.02
CA TYR A 149 -0.93 -18.73 10.18
C TYR A 149 -2.41 -18.55 9.81
N ALA A 150 -2.73 -17.61 8.92
CA ALA A 150 -4.10 -17.41 8.45
C ALA A 150 -4.61 -18.58 7.58
N LYS A 151 -3.73 -19.21 6.80
CA LYS A 151 -4.03 -20.45 6.05
C LYS A 151 -4.31 -21.62 7.00
N ASP A 152 -3.46 -21.82 7.99
CA ASP A 152 -3.62 -22.89 8.98
C ASP A 152 -4.93 -22.76 9.78
N LYS A 153 -5.37 -21.53 10.03
CA LYS A 153 -6.66 -21.24 10.66
C LYS A 153 -7.87 -21.37 9.73
N GLY A 154 -7.66 -21.53 8.43
CA GLY A 154 -8.73 -21.56 7.42
C GLY A 154 -9.40 -20.20 7.20
N VAL A 155 -8.73 -19.09 7.52
CA VAL A 155 -9.24 -17.73 7.24
C VAL A 155 -9.06 -17.39 5.77
N ILE A 156 -7.94 -17.79 5.18
CA ILE A 156 -7.66 -17.66 3.76
C ILE A 156 -7.46 -19.03 3.12
N ASP A 157 -7.82 -19.14 1.84
CA ASP A 157 -7.67 -20.38 1.08
C ASP A 157 -6.18 -20.77 0.97
N PRO A 158 -5.77 -21.94 1.51
CA PRO A 158 -4.38 -22.39 1.44
C PRO A 158 -3.92 -22.66 0.01
N GLU A 159 -4.84 -23.01 -0.89
CA GLU A 159 -4.61 -23.32 -2.30
C GLU A 159 -4.75 -22.10 -3.21
N PHE A 160 -4.92 -20.90 -2.63
CA PHE A 160 -5.03 -19.68 -3.41
C PHE A 160 -3.76 -19.45 -4.26
N VAL A 161 -3.95 -19.40 -5.58
CA VAL A 161 -2.92 -19.02 -6.55
C VAL A 161 -3.24 -17.63 -7.14
N PRO A 162 -2.39 -16.62 -6.92
CA PRO A 162 -2.58 -15.29 -7.52
C PRO A 162 -2.29 -15.32 -9.03
N GLU A 163 -2.90 -14.40 -9.78
CA GLU A 163 -2.56 -14.20 -11.19
C GLU A 163 -1.12 -13.66 -11.33
N GLU A 164 -0.51 -13.91 -12.49
CA GLU A 164 0.89 -13.53 -12.74
C GLU A 164 1.10 -12.02 -12.75
N TYR A 165 2.25 -11.58 -12.23
CA TYR A 165 2.66 -10.19 -12.28
C TYR A 165 3.34 -9.85 -13.61
N ILE A 166 3.00 -8.67 -14.12
CA ILE A 166 3.73 -8.01 -15.21
C ILE A 166 4.86 -7.20 -14.57
N ALA A 167 6.10 -7.61 -14.82
CA ALA A 167 7.27 -6.92 -14.30
C ALA A 167 7.57 -5.63 -15.09
N ILE A 168 7.72 -4.52 -14.38
CA ILE A 168 8.15 -3.24 -14.95
C ILE A 168 9.47 -2.85 -14.28
N ASP A 169 10.58 -2.97 -15.02
CA ASP A 169 11.85 -2.38 -14.58
C ASP A 169 11.74 -0.86 -14.66
N VAL A 170 11.86 -0.19 -13.50
CA VAL A 170 11.75 1.27 -13.40
C VAL A 170 13.08 1.98 -13.62
N LEU A 171 14.18 1.24 -13.82
CA LEU A 171 15.48 1.85 -14.07
C LEU A 171 15.43 2.72 -15.35
N GLY A 172 15.78 3.99 -15.20
CA GLY A 172 15.81 4.95 -16.30
C GLY A 172 14.44 5.42 -16.79
N LYS A 173 13.34 5.01 -16.14
CA LYS A 173 11.98 5.48 -16.46
C LYS A 173 11.49 6.52 -15.46
N THR A 174 10.76 7.49 -15.97
CA THR A 174 9.98 8.44 -15.20
C THR A 174 8.68 7.79 -14.69
N PRO A 175 8.06 8.33 -13.62
CA PRO A 175 6.73 7.88 -13.18
C PRO A 175 5.68 7.94 -14.30
N ASP A 176 5.81 8.91 -15.22
CA ASP A 176 4.91 9.08 -16.36
C ASP A 176 4.98 7.89 -17.32
N GLU A 177 6.21 7.53 -17.72
CA GLU A 177 6.46 6.38 -18.61
C GLU A 177 6.02 5.05 -17.98
N VAL A 178 6.27 4.87 -16.67
CA VAL A 178 5.79 3.69 -15.95
C VAL A 178 4.26 3.64 -15.95
N SER A 179 3.61 4.78 -15.72
CA SER A 179 2.14 4.88 -15.73
C SER A 179 1.57 4.60 -17.12
N ASP A 180 2.22 5.06 -18.19
CA ASP A 180 1.78 4.81 -19.58
C ASP A 180 1.86 3.32 -19.96
N VAL A 181 2.89 2.61 -19.50
CA VAL A 181 2.98 1.14 -19.68
C VAL A 181 1.80 0.44 -19.00
N ILE A 182 1.45 0.85 -17.79
CA ILE A 182 0.33 0.27 -17.04
C ILE A 182 -0.99 0.57 -17.75
N LEU A 183 -1.25 1.84 -18.11
CA LEU A 183 -2.50 2.25 -18.77
C LEU A 183 -2.69 1.57 -20.13
N SER A 184 -1.62 1.40 -20.91
CA SER A 184 -1.67 0.67 -22.18
C SER A 184 -2.20 -0.75 -21.97
N ARG A 185 -1.72 -1.44 -20.93
CA ARG A 185 -2.19 -2.79 -20.59
C ARG A 185 -3.62 -2.81 -20.05
N VAL A 186 -4.01 -1.81 -19.26
CA VAL A 186 -5.39 -1.63 -18.78
C VAL A 186 -6.36 -1.47 -19.96
N GLU A 187 -5.99 -0.68 -20.96
CA GLU A 187 -6.78 -0.51 -22.18
C GLU A 187 -6.89 -1.79 -23.01
N GLU A 188 -5.77 -2.52 -23.18
CA GLU A 188 -5.76 -3.81 -23.86
C GLU A 188 -6.69 -4.83 -23.19
N GLU A 189 -6.67 -4.89 -21.86
CA GLU A 189 -7.56 -5.76 -21.09
C GLU A 189 -9.03 -5.32 -21.24
N SER A 190 -9.30 -4.02 -21.17
CA SER A 190 -10.64 -3.43 -21.32
C SER A 190 -11.24 -3.64 -22.72
N ARG A 191 -10.41 -3.78 -23.76
CA ARG A 191 -10.87 -4.11 -25.12
C ARG A 191 -11.18 -5.60 -25.29
N SER A 192 -10.56 -6.45 -24.48
CA SER A 192 -10.67 -7.92 -24.57
C SER A 192 -11.76 -8.49 -23.66
N GLY A 193 -12.04 -7.83 -22.53
CA GLY A 193 -13.19 -8.09 -21.67
C GLY A 193 -14.36 -7.17 -22.03
N GLY A 194 -15.56 -7.72 -22.23
CA GLY A 194 -16.74 -6.96 -22.61
C GLY A 194 -17.09 -5.83 -21.62
N GLY A 195 -16.72 -4.60 -21.98
CA GLY A 195 -17.33 -3.30 -21.66
C GLY A 195 -17.86 -3.01 -20.26
N GLY A 196 -17.25 -2.02 -19.59
CA GLY A 196 -17.94 -1.08 -18.69
C GLY A 196 -17.82 -1.31 -17.18
N GLY A 197 -17.13 -2.35 -16.73
CA GLY A 197 -16.92 -2.61 -15.29
C GLY A 197 -15.76 -1.81 -14.69
N GLY A 198 -15.78 -1.63 -13.37
CA GLY A 198 -14.66 -1.08 -12.62
C GLY A 198 -13.41 -1.95 -12.82
N SER A 199 -12.23 -1.35 -12.75
CA SER A 199 -10.97 -2.05 -12.99
C SER A 199 -10.11 -2.02 -11.74
N VAL A 200 -9.62 -3.19 -11.29
CA VAL A 200 -8.70 -3.28 -10.16
C VAL A 200 -7.29 -3.43 -10.69
N VAL A 201 -6.44 -2.44 -10.43
CA VAL A 201 -5.01 -2.43 -10.79
C VAL A 201 -4.20 -2.67 -9.52
N VAL A 202 -3.47 -3.77 -9.47
CA VAL A 202 -2.58 -4.12 -8.35
C VAL A 202 -1.15 -3.68 -8.68
N LEU A 203 -0.52 -2.95 -7.76
CA LEU A 203 0.88 -2.54 -7.85
C LEU A 203 1.66 -2.99 -6.61
N CYS A 204 2.70 -3.79 -6.81
CA CYS A 204 3.63 -4.19 -5.76
C CYS A 204 5.09 -3.92 -6.14
N GLY A 205 6.02 -4.20 -5.23
CA GLY A 205 7.45 -4.00 -5.42
C GLY A 205 8.18 -3.56 -4.16
N LEU A 206 9.50 -3.56 -4.20
CA LEU A 206 10.36 -3.15 -3.08
C LEU A 206 10.16 -1.68 -2.69
N SER A 207 10.58 -1.31 -1.49
CA SER A 207 10.63 0.09 -1.07
C SER A 207 11.62 0.88 -1.94
N GLY A 208 11.23 2.08 -2.35
CA GLY A 208 12.06 2.93 -3.22
C GLY A 208 11.91 2.67 -4.73
N THR A 209 11.09 1.69 -5.14
CA THR A 209 10.77 1.46 -6.57
C THR A 209 9.81 2.49 -7.16
N GLY A 210 9.17 3.32 -6.33
CA GLY A 210 8.30 4.41 -6.79
C GLY A 210 6.79 4.11 -6.78
N LYS A 211 6.34 3.03 -6.12
CA LYS A 211 4.91 2.62 -6.06
C LYS A 211 3.93 3.78 -5.82
N GLY A 212 4.05 4.48 -4.69
CA GLY A 212 3.15 5.59 -4.35
C GLY A 212 3.18 6.72 -5.39
N THR A 213 4.35 7.03 -5.94
CA THR A 213 4.47 8.04 -7.02
C THR A 213 3.76 7.57 -8.29
N THR A 214 3.92 6.30 -8.68
CA THR A 214 3.21 5.71 -9.81
C THR A 214 1.70 5.68 -9.58
N VAL A 215 1.23 5.31 -8.37
CA VAL A 215 -0.20 5.32 -8.03
C VAL A 215 -0.79 6.73 -8.10
N SER A 216 -0.12 7.73 -7.53
CA SER A 216 -0.56 9.12 -7.64
C SER A 216 -0.66 9.56 -9.09
N ARG A 217 0.34 9.22 -9.90
CA ARG A 217 0.35 9.61 -11.31
C ARG A 217 -0.70 8.89 -12.15
N LEU A 218 -0.93 7.60 -11.88
CA LEU A 218 -2.03 6.85 -12.48
C LEU A 218 -3.39 7.47 -12.13
N LYS A 219 -3.60 7.86 -10.88
CA LYS A 219 -4.82 8.53 -10.44
C LYS A 219 -5.06 9.80 -11.24
N GLU A 220 -4.07 10.69 -11.29
CA GLU A 220 -4.16 11.95 -12.06
C GLU A 220 -4.50 11.71 -13.53
N LYS A 221 -3.85 10.73 -14.18
CA LYS A 221 -4.09 10.40 -15.59
C LYS A 221 -5.49 9.84 -15.83
N LEU A 222 -5.97 8.97 -14.95
CA LEU A 222 -7.31 8.36 -15.06
C LEU A 222 -8.43 9.35 -14.78
N GLU A 223 -8.26 10.23 -13.79
CA GLU A 223 -9.25 11.28 -13.49
C GLU A 223 -9.26 12.39 -14.57
N GLY A 224 -8.11 12.62 -15.21
CA GLY A 224 -7.93 13.65 -16.24
C GLY A 224 -8.29 13.24 -17.68
N ASP A 225 -8.63 11.97 -17.93
CA ASP A 225 -8.86 11.44 -19.29
C ASP A 225 -10.23 11.86 -19.91
N GLY A 226 -11.06 12.58 -19.14
CA GLY A 226 -12.39 13.05 -19.57
C GLY A 226 -13.48 11.97 -19.57
N SER A 227 -13.18 10.75 -19.12
CA SER A 227 -14.15 9.65 -19.02
C SER A 227 -15.11 9.76 -17.82
N GLY A 228 -14.78 10.62 -16.84
CA GLY A 228 -15.57 10.78 -15.62
C GLY A 228 -15.54 9.56 -14.70
N ARG A 229 -14.58 8.64 -14.89
CA ARG A 229 -14.44 7.44 -14.07
C ARG A 229 -14.06 7.80 -12.63
N ALA A 230 -14.72 7.18 -11.66
CA ALA A 230 -14.31 7.27 -10.26
C ALA A 230 -13.04 6.45 -10.05
N VAL A 231 -12.03 7.03 -9.40
CA VAL A 231 -10.73 6.40 -9.13
C VAL A 231 -10.46 6.43 -7.63
N VAL A 232 -10.21 5.26 -7.04
CA VAL A 232 -9.88 5.13 -5.62
C VAL A 232 -8.51 4.50 -5.46
N THR A 233 -7.64 5.13 -4.67
CA THR A 233 -6.36 4.59 -4.26
C THR A 233 -6.52 3.83 -2.95
N TRP A 234 -6.24 2.54 -2.96
CA TRP A 234 -6.37 1.67 -1.79
C TRP A 234 -5.01 1.26 -1.25
N SER A 235 -4.89 1.27 0.08
CA SER A 235 -3.72 0.77 0.79
C SER A 235 -4.13 -0.14 1.95
N ASN A 236 -3.73 -1.41 1.89
CA ASN A 236 -3.89 -2.35 3.01
C ASN A 236 -3.19 -1.85 4.28
N GLY A 237 -2.17 -0.98 4.13
CA GLY A 237 -1.49 -0.35 5.25
C GLY A 237 -2.42 0.48 6.13
N ASN A 238 -3.45 1.11 5.56
CA ASN A 238 -4.42 1.88 6.35
C ASN A 238 -5.34 0.95 7.17
N VAL A 239 -5.69 -0.22 6.65
CA VAL A 239 -6.47 -1.23 7.39
C VAL A 239 -5.65 -1.75 8.58
N PHE A 240 -4.38 -2.11 8.37
CA PHE A 240 -3.48 -2.51 9.47
C PHE A 240 -3.35 -1.43 10.54
N ARG A 241 -3.17 -0.16 10.12
CA ARG A 241 -3.10 0.97 11.07
C ARG A 241 -4.40 1.16 11.85
N SER A 242 -5.55 0.94 11.21
CA SER A 242 -6.86 1.05 11.85
C SER A 242 -7.07 -0.02 12.91
N VAL A 243 -6.75 -1.28 12.60
CA VAL A 243 -6.78 -2.38 13.60
C VAL A 243 -5.77 -2.13 14.72
N THR A 244 -4.58 -1.62 14.38
CA THR A 244 -3.55 -1.28 15.38
C THR A 244 -4.02 -0.15 16.30
N LEU A 245 -4.69 0.87 15.77
CA LEU A 245 -5.29 1.95 16.55
C LEU A 245 -6.31 1.40 17.54
N LEU A 246 -7.21 0.52 17.08
CA LEU A 246 -8.22 -0.12 17.93
C LEU A 246 -7.58 -0.97 19.04
N ALA A 247 -6.55 -1.76 18.71
CA ALA A 247 -5.84 -2.56 19.70
C ALA A 247 -5.12 -1.69 20.74
N ALA A 248 -4.46 -0.60 20.30
CA ALA A 248 -3.81 0.35 21.21
C ALA A 248 -4.83 1.08 22.10
N THR A 249 -5.95 1.53 21.53
CA THR A 249 -7.03 2.17 22.29
C THR A 249 -7.70 1.21 23.26
N TRP A 250 -7.82 -0.07 22.93
CA TRP A 250 -8.30 -1.07 23.87
C TRP A 250 -7.38 -1.21 25.08
N CYS A 251 -6.05 -1.25 24.88
CA CYS A 251 -5.07 -1.24 25.98
C CYS A 251 -5.20 0.00 26.85
N GLU A 252 -5.33 1.19 26.23
CA GLU A 252 -5.49 2.47 26.95
C GLU A 252 -6.76 2.51 27.83
N GLN A 253 -7.75 1.65 27.56
CA GLN A 253 -8.99 1.55 28.33
C GLN A 253 -8.93 0.53 29.47
N GLN A 254 -7.83 -0.22 29.61
CA GLN A 254 -7.65 -1.14 30.72
C GLN A 254 -6.96 -0.45 31.89
N ASP A 255 -7.56 -0.48 33.07
CA ASP A 255 -7.03 0.20 34.27
C ASP A 255 -5.66 -0.35 34.73
N ASP A 256 -5.29 -1.56 34.30
CA ASP A 256 -4.10 -2.28 34.72
C ASP A 256 -3.01 -2.39 33.63
N ILE A 257 -3.13 -1.65 32.53
CA ILE A 257 -2.20 -1.67 31.40
C ILE A 257 -1.59 -0.27 31.18
N GLU A 258 -0.29 -0.14 31.37
CA GLU A 258 0.43 1.14 31.18
C GLU A 258 0.93 1.36 29.74
N ALA A 259 1.07 0.29 28.95
CA ALA A 259 1.61 0.32 27.59
C ALA A 259 0.97 -0.76 26.71
N PHE A 260 1.22 -0.75 25.40
CA PHE A 260 0.65 -1.76 24.49
C PHE A 260 1.00 -3.19 24.92
N ASP A 261 -0.01 -3.97 25.29
CA ASP A 261 0.09 -5.37 25.69
C ASP A 261 -0.47 -6.25 24.58
N ALA A 262 0.42 -6.77 23.74
CA ALA A 262 0.05 -7.58 22.59
C ALA A 262 -0.64 -8.89 22.97
N GLU A 263 -0.25 -9.54 24.07
CA GLU A 263 -0.80 -10.83 24.48
C GLU A 263 -2.27 -10.71 24.88
N ARG A 264 -2.62 -9.63 25.58
CA ARG A 264 -4.01 -9.35 25.99
C ARG A 264 -4.82 -8.69 24.88
N ALA A 265 -4.23 -7.80 24.10
CA ALA A 265 -4.96 -7.08 23.06
C ALA A 265 -5.25 -7.94 21.82
N LEU A 266 -4.33 -8.83 21.44
CA LEU A 266 -4.41 -9.57 20.17
C LEU A 266 -4.92 -11.00 20.34
N THR A 267 -5.87 -11.20 21.25
CA THR A 267 -6.64 -12.44 21.34
C THR A 267 -7.56 -12.59 20.13
N LYS A 268 -8.00 -13.82 19.85
CA LYS A 268 -8.90 -14.10 18.72
C LYS A 268 -10.20 -13.29 18.82
N GLU A 269 -10.74 -13.20 20.03
CA GLU A 269 -11.99 -12.48 20.33
C GLU A 269 -11.83 -10.98 20.13
N ASN A 270 -10.71 -10.41 20.60
CA ASN A 270 -10.43 -8.99 20.43
C ASN A 270 -10.15 -8.63 18.97
N ILE A 271 -9.39 -9.44 18.23
CA ILE A 271 -9.16 -9.22 16.79
C ILE A 271 -10.49 -9.23 16.03
N ALA A 272 -11.36 -10.22 16.28
CA ALA A 272 -12.68 -10.27 15.66
C ALA A 272 -13.52 -9.03 16.01
N SER A 273 -13.46 -8.58 17.27
CA SER A 273 -14.10 -7.34 17.72
C SER A 273 -13.56 -6.11 16.98
N PHE A 274 -12.24 -5.93 16.91
CA PHE A 274 -11.62 -4.79 16.22
C PHE A 274 -11.93 -4.76 14.74
N VAL A 275 -11.91 -5.91 14.06
CA VAL A 275 -12.26 -5.99 12.63
C VAL A 275 -13.74 -5.67 12.42
N SER A 276 -14.63 -6.08 13.35
CA SER A 276 -16.06 -5.73 13.28
C SER A 276 -16.34 -4.23 13.51
N MET A 277 -15.39 -3.49 14.08
CA MET A 277 -15.44 -2.04 14.23
C MET A 277 -14.97 -1.30 12.96
N LEU A 278 -14.53 -2.02 11.92
CA LEU A 278 -14.22 -1.45 10.62
C LEU A 278 -15.42 -1.61 9.68
N GLU A 279 -15.87 -0.50 9.12
CA GLU A 279 -16.96 -0.47 8.14
C GLU A 279 -16.44 0.10 6.82
N PHE A 280 -16.50 -0.68 5.75
CA PHE A 280 -16.24 -0.18 4.40
C PHE A 280 -17.55 0.19 3.68
N GLY A 281 -17.63 1.38 3.12
CA GLY A 281 -18.83 1.84 2.43
C GLY A 281 -18.70 3.24 1.85
N LYS A 282 -19.81 3.74 1.29
CA LYS A 282 -19.93 5.14 0.87
C LYS A 282 -20.40 5.98 2.05
N PHE A 283 -19.62 6.97 2.43
CA PHE A 283 -19.94 7.91 3.50
C PHE A 283 -20.17 9.30 2.90
N LYS A 284 -21.25 9.95 3.32
CA LYS A 284 -21.67 11.25 2.79
C LYS A 284 -20.96 12.39 3.51
N GLU A 285 -20.47 13.37 2.75
CA GLU A 285 -19.99 14.64 3.32
C GLU A 285 -21.08 15.72 3.38
N GLY A 286 -22.28 15.48 2.82
CA GLY A 286 -23.41 16.42 2.86
C GLY A 286 -24.76 15.86 2.37
N GLU A 287 -25.81 16.69 2.40
CA GLU A 287 -27.19 16.28 2.06
C GLU A 287 -27.37 15.85 0.59
N ASN A 288 -26.52 16.35 -0.33
CA ASN A 288 -26.61 16.11 -1.77
C ASN A 288 -25.42 15.32 -2.34
N ASP A 289 -24.69 14.61 -1.49
CA ASP A 289 -23.55 13.78 -1.88
C ASP A 289 -23.97 12.30 -1.98
N ASP A 290 -23.55 11.65 -3.08
CA ASP A 290 -23.72 10.21 -3.31
C ASP A 290 -22.75 9.37 -2.44
N GLY A 291 -21.83 10.06 -1.76
CA GLY A 291 -20.89 9.53 -0.78
C GLY A 291 -19.61 9.00 -1.44
N SER A 292 -18.49 9.21 -0.77
CA SER A 292 -17.19 8.71 -1.18
C SER A 292 -16.90 7.38 -0.48
N TYR A 293 -16.20 6.48 -1.17
CA TYR A 293 -15.75 5.24 -0.54
C TYR A 293 -14.69 5.52 0.51
N ASP A 294 -14.92 5.02 1.72
CA ASP A 294 -13.93 5.08 2.80
C ASP A 294 -14.05 3.85 3.72
N THR A 295 -13.09 3.73 4.64
CA THR A 295 -13.18 2.86 5.80
C THR A 295 -13.46 3.72 7.02
N ARG A 296 -14.54 3.41 7.74
CA ARG A 296 -14.86 4.02 9.02
C ARG A 296 -14.37 3.13 10.16
N ILE A 297 -13.74 3.74 11.14
CA ILE A 297 -13.35 3.13 12.42
C ILE A 297 -14.40 3.53 13.44
N ASN A 298 -15.27 2.59 13.84
CA ASN A 298 -16.37 2.84 14.76
C ASN A 298 -16.37 1.83 15.92
N GLY A 299 -15.88 2.27 17.09
CA GLY A 299 -15.76 1.42 18.26
C GLY A 299 -14.79 1.99 19.29
N LEU A 300 -14.88 1.52 20.54
CA LEU A 300 -14.02 1.97 21.65
C LEU A 300 -14.02 3.50 21.87
N GLY A 301 -15.13 4.17 21.56
CA GLY A 301 -15.23 5.63 21.64
C GLY A 301 -14.63 6.39 20.45
N LEU A 302 -14.15 5.67 19.43
CA LEU A 302 -13.73 6.24 18.15
C LEU A 302 -14.88 6.23 17.15
N ASP A 303 -14.95 7.29 16.35
CA ASP A 303 -15.81 7.40 15.17
C ASP A 303 -15.08 8.25 14.12
N LEU A 304 -14.26 7.59 13.31
CA LEU A 304 -13.28 8.25 12.43
C LEU A 304 -13.39 7.71 11.01
N LEU A 305 -13.25 8.60 10.02
CA LEU A 305 -13.03 8.23 8.63
C LEU A 305 -11.53 8.11 8.34
N VAL A 306 -11.10 6.99 7.75
CA VAL A 306 -9.69 6.72 7.48
C VAL A 306 -9.08 7.80 6.58
N SER A 307 -9.83 8.31 5.59
CA SER A 307 -9.37 9.41 4.73
C SER A 307 -8.93 10.66 5.50
N GLU A 308 -9.61 10.96 6.62
CA GLU A 308 -9.35 12.13 7.48
C GLU A 308 -8.13 11.90 8.41
N VAL A 309 -7.92 10.66 8.87
CA VAL A 309 -6.92 10.36 9.92
C VAL A 309 -5.68 9.58 9.44
N GLN A 310 -5.64 9.15 8.17
CA GLN A 310 -4.54 8.34 7.63
C GLN A 310 -3.15 8.99 7.74
N ASN A 311 -3.10 10.32 7.75
CA ASN A 311 -1.85 11.08 7.84
C ASN A 311 -1.57 11.65 9.24
N THR A 312 -2.49 11.48 10.19
CA THR A 312 -2.41 12.00 11.55
C THR A 312 -2.45 10.84 12.53
N GLU A 313 -3.62 10.43 13.00
CA GLU A 313 -3.74 9.44 14.08
C GLU A 313 -3.23 8.06 13.69
N LEU A 314 -3.44 7.65 12.44
CA LEU A 314 -2.92 6.38 11.93
C LEU A 314 -1.39 6.38 11.75
N LYS A 315 -0.74 7.55 11.84
CA LYS A 315 0.71 7.72 11.84
C LYS A 315 1.28 8.09 13.21
N SER A 316 0.46 8.18 14.24
CA SER A 316 0.93 8.47 15.60
C SER A 316 1.93 7.39 16.09
N PRO A 317 2.83 7.73 17.02
CA PRO A 317 3.80 6.78 17.56
C PRO A 317 3.16 5.50 18.12
N LYS A 318 2.03 5.61 18.83
CA LYS A 318 1.31 4.47 19.41
C LYS A 318 0.78 3.48 18.37
N VAL A 319 0.46 3.95 17.17
CA VAL A 319 0.09 3.09 16.05
C VAL A 319 1.35 2.55 15.40
N SER A 320 2.21 3.44 14.92
CA SER A 320 3.36 3.10 14.07
C SER A 320 4.33 2.09 14.70
N ALA A 321 4.56 2.14 16.01
CA ALA A 321 5.46 1.24 16.72
C ALA A 321 4.92 -0.21 16.81
N ASN A 322 3.60 -0.39 16.77
CA ASN A 322 2.93 -1.67 17.02
C ASN A 322 2.44 -2.37 15.75
N ILE A 323 2.47 -1.69 14.59
CA ILE A 323 2.03 -2.27 13.31
C ILE A 323 2.64 -3.64 13.02
N PRO A 324 3.98 -3.87 13.17
CA PRO A 324 4.54 -5.19 12.85
C PRO A 324 3.94 -6.32 13.69
N THR A 325 3.74 -6.08 14.99
CA THR A 325 3.16 -7.05 15.93
C THR A 325 1.70 -7.35 15.61
N VAL A 326 0.91 -6.31 15.34
CA VAL A 326 -0.52 -6.48 14.97
C VAL A 326 -0.64 -7.17 13.62
N ALA A 327 0.18 -6.77 12.64
CA ALA A 327 0.14 -7.34 11.31
C ALA A 327 0.46 -8.84 11.30
N GLU A 328 1.34 -9.32 12.18
CA GLU A 328 1.70 -10.74 12.26
C GLU A 328 0.49 -11.65 12.54
N VAL A 329 -0.49 -11.18 13.30
CA VAL A 329 -1.64 -12.01 13.75
C VAL A 329 -2.98 -11.65 13.11
N THR A 330 -3.02 -10.60 12.28
CA THR A 330 -4.26 -10.09 11.64
C THR A 330 -4.24 -10.13 10.11
N GLN A 331 -3.24 -10.78 9.50
CA GLN A 331 -3.10 -10.85 8.03
C GLN A 331 -4.39 -11.33 7.35
N GLY A 332 -4.96 -12.44 7.83
CA GLY A 332 -6.12 -13.06 7.21
C GLY A 332 -7.33 -12.13 7.19
N GLU A 333 -7.64 -11.53 8.33
CA GLU A 333 -8.77 -10.62 8.49
C GLU A 333 -8.61 -9.36 7.64
N VAL A 334 -7.40 -8.79 7.61
CA VAL A 334 -7.10 -7.59 6.79
C VAL A 334 -7.18 -7.92 5.30
N ILE A 335 -6.67 -9.09 4.88
CA ILE A 335 -6.74 -9.57 3.50
C ILE A 335 -8.20 -9.71 3.06
N LEU A 336 -9.03 -10.38 3.88
CA LEU A 336 -10.45 -10.57 3.56
C LEU A 336 -11.21 -9.23 3.49
N PHE A 337 -10.97 -8.33 4.44
CA PHE A 337 -11.57 -7.00 4.44
C PHE A 337 -11.20 -6.21 3.18
N ALA A 338 -9.91 -6.20 2.82
CA ALA A 338 -9.45 -5.50 1.62
C ALA A 338 -10.00 -6.13 0.34
N ALA A 339 -10.01 -7.47 0.24
CA ALA A 339 -10.55 -8.16 -0.93
C ALA A 339 -12.05 -7.85 -1.13
N ASP A 340 -12.84 -7.83 -0.04
CA ASP A 340 -14.25 -7.45 -0.13
C ASP A 340 -14.44 -5.98 -0.54
N ALA A 341 -13.68 -5.06 0.07
CA ALA A 341 -13.76 -3.64 -0.25
C ALA A 341 -13.43 -3.35 -1.73
N VAL A 342 -12.35 -3.95 -2.22
CA VAL A 342 -11.91 -3.81 -3.62
C VAL A 342 -12.91 -4.43 -4.58
N ARG A 343 -13.47 -5.61 -4.26
CA ARG A 343 -14.53 -6.25 -5.05
C ARG A 343 -15.76 -5.35 -5.16
N ARG A 344 -16.23 -4.79 -4.03
CA ARG A 344 -17.40 -3.89 -3.98
C ARG A 344 -17.18 -2.63 -4.82
N MET A 345 -16.00 -2.03 -4.76
CA MET A 345 -15.65 -0.88 -5.62
C MET A 345 -15.63 -1.26 -7.11
N GLY A 346 -15.04 -2.40 -7.45
CA GLY A 346 -15.00 -2.89 -8.83
C GLY A 346 -16.39 -3.14 -9.41
N GLU A 347 -17.30 -3.74 -8.61
CA GLU A 347 -18.71 -3.95 -8.97
C GLU A 347 -19.48 -2.65 -9.20
N ASP A 348 -19.14 -1.59 -8.45
CA ASP A 348 -19.72 -0.25 -8.59
C ASP A 348 -19.12 0.57 -9.75
N GLY A 349 -18.24 -0.02 -10.57
CA GLY A 349 -17.66 0.68 -11.72
C GLY A 349 -16.42 1.52 -11.38
N VAL A 350 -15.90 1.44 -10.15
CA VAL A 350 -14.74 2.23 -9.71
C VAL A 350 -13.44 1.62 -10.21
N VAL A 351 -12.51 2.46 -10.64
CA VAL A 351 -11.12 2.05 -10.88
C VAL A 351 -10.36 2.05 -9.56
N VAL A 352 -9.95 0.89 -9.09
CA VAL A 352 -9.22 0.72 -7.83
C VAL A 352 -7.73 0.58 -8.11
N LEU A 353 -6.94 1.51 -7.61
CA LEU A 353 -5.48 1.44 -7.61
C LEU A 353 -5.01 0.87 -6.27
N LEU A 354 -4.79 -0.45 -6.23
CA LEU A 354 -4.38 -1.18 -5.04
C LEU A 354 -2.86 -1.28 -4.97
N GLU A 355 -2.22 -0.57 -4.02
CA GLU A 355 -0.79 -0.76 -3.74
C GLU A 355 -0.51 -1.50 -2.43
N GLY A 356 0.56 -2.30 -2.44
CA GLY A 356 0.99 -2.99 -1.23
C GLY A 356 2.22 -3.87 -1.39
N ARG A 357 2.42 -4.71 -0.37
CA ARG A 357 3.39 -5.80 -0.38
C ARG A 357 2.77 -6.98 -1.11
N GLU A 358 3.57 -7.67 -1.92
CA GLU A 358 3.11 -8.79 -2.75
C GLU A 358 2.32 -9.83 -1.94
N GLN A 359 2.82 -10.16 -0.76
CA GLN A 359 2.23 -11.09 0.20
C GLN A 359 0.74 -10.80 0.45
N THR A 360 0.35 -9.54 0.62
CA THR A 360 -1.02 -9.18 1.01
C THR A 360 -1.92 -8.90 -0.18
N VAL A 361 -1.39 -8.31 -1.25
CA VAL A 361 -2.18 -8.01 -2.46
C VAL A 361 -2.37 -9.21 -3.37
N ASN A 362 -1.67 -10.33 -3.12
CA ASN A 362 -1.89 -11.61 -3.79
C ASN A 362 -3.33 -12.10 -3.73
N TYR A 363 -4.04 -11.81 -2.65
CA TYR A 363 -5.40 -12.31 -2.42
C TYR A 363 -6.50 -11.48 -3.08
N VAL A 364 -6.14 -10.47 -3.90
CA VAL A 364 -7.09 -9.69 -4.69
C VAL A 364 -7.03 -10.16 -6.14
N ARG A 365 -8.16 -10.65 -6.63
CA ARG A 365 -8.33 -11.18 -7.98
C ARG A 365 -8.35 -10.06 -9.01
N THR A 366 -7.39 -10.08 -9.94
CA THR A 366 -7.38 -9.23 -11.14
C THR A 366 -6.30 -9.70 -12.10
N PRO A 367 -6.49 -9.61 -13.43
CA PRO A 367 -5.38 -9.83 -14.39
C PRO A 367 -4.40 -8.65 -14.46
N LEU A 368 -4.76 -7.48 -13.89
CA LEU A 368 -3.98 -6.25 -13.96
C LEU A 368 -3.04 -6.14 -12.76
N ARG A 369 -2.04 -7.02 -12.71
CA ARG A 369 -1.07 -7.12 -11.61
C ARG A 369 0.31 -6.69 -12.10
N PHE A 370 0.90 -5.70 -11.45
CA PHE A 370 2.19 -5.13 -11.83
C PHE A 370 3.17 -5.17 -10.66
N VAL A 371 4.41 -5.57 -10.95
CA VAL A 371 5.52 -5.50 -9.99
C VAL A 371 6.56 -4.52 -10.50
N LEU A 372 6.81 -3.47 -9.72
CA LEU A 372 7.90 -2.54 -9.99
C LEU A 372 9.21 -3.16 -9.52
N THR A 373 10.10 -3.44 -10.47
CA THR A 373 11.42 -4.01 -10.21
C THR A 373 12.50 -2.97 -10.46
N LEU A 374 13.65 -3.17 -9.83
CA LEU A 374 14.86 -2.37 -10.04
C LEU A 374 15.98 -3.32 -10.44
N SER A 375 16.40 -3.25 -11.69
CA SER A 375 17.53 -4.06 -12.19
C SER A 375 18.87 -3.67 -11.53
N ASP A 376 18.99 -2.43 -11.04
CA ASP A 376 20.08 -1.98 -10.15
C ASP A 376 19.54 -1.60 -8.75
N PRO A 377 19.66 -2.51 -7.75
CA PRO A 377 19.24 -2.23 -6.37
C PRO A 377 20.00 -1.08 -5.72
N SER A 378 21.20 -0.72 -6.19
CA SER A 378 21.99 0.40 -5.63
C SER A 378 21.26 1.73 -5.76
N LEU A 379 20.34 1.85 -6.73
CA LEU A 379 19.55 3.05 -6.93
C LEU A 379 18.60 3.34 -5.76
N ILE A 380 18.11 2.31 -5.05
CA ILE A 380 17.30 2.48 -3.83
C ILE A 380 18.10 3.28 -2.80
N GLY A 381 19.34 2.85 -2.56
CA GLY A 381 20.26 3.51 -1.65
C GLY A 381 20.60 4.94 -2.08
N LYS A 382 20.91 5.14 -3.36
CA LYS A 382 21.21 6.48 -3.94
C LYS A 382 20.04 7.45 -3.79
N ARG A 383 18.82 7.02 -4.13
CA ARG A 383 17.60 7.83 -3.98
C ARG A 383 17.36 8.19 -2.52
N ARG A 384 17.51 7.22 -1.61
CA ARG A 384 17.32 7.48 -0.18
C ARG A 384 18.38 8.43 0.38
N ALA A 385 19.65 8.24 0.01
CA ALA A 385 20.73 9.16 0.38
C ALA A 385 20.46 10.57 -0.16
N ALA A 386 20.02 10.71 -1.41
CA ALA A 386 19.66 12.01 -1.96
C ALA A 386 18.53 12.68 -1.18
N GLN A 387 17.51 11.92 -0.76
CA GLN A 387 16.44 12.43 0.11
C GLN A 387 16.93 12.86 1.50
N ARG A 388 17.93 12.18 2.06
CA ARG A 388 18.55 12.59 3.33
C ARG A 388 19.33 13.89 3.16
N VAL A 389 20.11 13.99 2.08
CA VAL A 389 20.91 15.17 1.75
C VAL A 389 20.00 16.38 1.50
N MET A 390 18.93 16.23 0.72
CA MET A 390 17.99 17.33 0.47
C MET A 390 17.29 17.79 1.75
N ALA A 391 16.87 16.86 2.61
CA ALA A 391 16.19 17.18 3.86
C ALA A 391 17.12 17.96 4.82
N ALA A 392 18.36 17.50 4.98
CA ALA A 392 19.35 18.18 5.80
C ALA A 392 19.69 19.57 5.24
N ALA A 393 19.87 19.70 3.92
CA ALA A 393 20.12 21.00 3.29
C ALA A 393 18.96 21.98 3.48
N MET A 394 17.71 21.51 3.42
CA MET A 394 16.53 22.35 3.65
C MET A 394 16.41 22.79 5.12
N GLU A 395 16.79 21.94 6.07
CA GLU A 395 16.83 22.27 7.49
C GLU A 395 17.88 23.37 7.78
N ASP A 396 19.08 23.23 7.23
CA ASP A 396 20.17 24.20 7.39
C ASP A 396 19.81 25.56 6.77
N VAL A 397 19.20 25.58 5.57
CA VAL A 397 18.75 26.83 4.94
C VAL A 397 17.59 27.48 5.71
N GLY A 398 16.69 26.68 6.26
CA GLY A 398 15.60 27.16 7.11
C GLY A 398 16.09 27.78 8.42
N ALA A 399 17.10 27.17 9.06
CA ALA A 399 17.72 27.66 10.29
C ALA A 399 18.62 28.90 10.08
N GLY A 400 19.19 29.07 8.88
CA GLY A 400 19.96 30.27 8.51
C GLY A 400 19.10 31.47 8.11
N SER A 401 17.78 31.27 7.96
CA SER A 401 16.81 32.31 7.56
C SER A 401 16.01 32.87 8.75
N SER A 402 16.27 32.39 9.97
CA SER A 402 15.57 32.75 11.21
C SER A 402 16.41 33.62 12.14
#